data_AF-A0A816ZPY0-F1
#
_entry.id   AF-A0A816ZPY0-F1
#
_cell.length_a   1.000
_cell.length_b   1.000
_cell.length_c   1.000
_cell.angle_alpha   90.00
_cell.angle_beta   90.00
_cell.angle_gamma   90.00
#
_symmetry.space_group_name_H-M   'P 1'
#
loop_
_entity.id
_entity.type
_entity.pdbx_description
1 polymer ?
#
loop_
_entity_poly.entity_id
_entity_poly.type
_entity_poly.pdbx_seq_one_letter_code
_entity_poly.pdbx_strand_id
1 'polypeptide(L)' 'MAIEHKELIELCLEHHNPEALYIEGINQYFFHNNPSKALDYLRQSAKENMIRVKYRSSSTSEYETSNE' A
#
# COMPACT_ATOMS: atom_id res chain seq x y z
N MET A 1 17.28 13.99 -16.73
CA MET A 1 16.30 12.89 -16.63
C MET A 1 16.20 12.24 -15.24
N ALA A 2 16.92 12.67 -14.19
CA ALA A 2 16.72 12.13 -12.83
C ALA A 2 15.78 12.99 -11.94
N ILE A 3 15.59 14.26 -12.29
CA ILE A 3 14.82 15.23 -11.48
C ILE A 3 13.30 14.97 -11.62
N GLU A 4 12.81 14.73 -12.84
CA GLU A 4 11.39 14.46 -13.12
C GLU A 4 10.85 13.22 -12.40
N HIS A 5 11.68 12.19 -12.20
CA HIS A 5 11.27 10.97 -11.50
C HIS A 5 11.09 11.18 -9.99
N LYS A 6 11.85 12.11 -9.39
CA LYS A 6 11.78 12.36 -7.95
C LYS A 6 10.50 13.12 -7.58
N GLU A 7 10.17 14.16 -8.35
CA GLU A 7 8.95 14.94 -8.15
C GLU A 7 7.69 14.09 -8.33
N LEU A 8 7.70 13.17 -9.30
CA LEU A 8 6.59 12.24 -9.50
C LEU A 8 6.43 11.26 -8.32
N ILE A 9 7.52 10.71 -7.79
CA ILE A 9 7.50 9.82 -6.62
C ILE A 9 6.98 10.56 -5.39
N GLU A 10 7.43 11.80 -5.16
CA GLU A 10 6.96 12.63 -4.05
C GLU A 10 5.45 12.87 -4.13
N LEU A 11 4.94 13.22 -5.31
CA LEU A 11 3.51 13.37 -5.55
C LEU A 11 2.74 12.05 -5.30
N CYS A 12 3.26 10.91 -5.77
CA CYS A 12 2.64 9.61 -5.50
C CYS A 12 2.60 9.27 -4.00
N LEU A 13 3.64 9.64 -3.24
CA LEU A 13 3.69 9.46 -1.79
C LEU A 13 2.69 10.36 -1.07
N GLU A 14 2.52 11.62 -1.49
CA GLU A 14 1.49 12.54 -0.96
C GLU A 14 0.08 11.96 -1.15
N HIS A 15 -0.18 11.35 -2.31
CA HIS A 15 -1.44 10.66 -2.61
C HIS A 15 -1.55 9.25 -2.02
N HIS A 16 -0.62 8.84 -1.15
CA HIS A 16 -0.63 7.54 -0.47
C HIS A 16 -0.70 6.34 -1.44
N ASN A 17 -0.10 6.47 -2.63
CA ASN A 17 -0.08 5.39 -3.60
C ASN A 17 0.63 4.15 -3.02
N PRO A 18 -0.02 2.96 -3.01
CA PRO A 18 0.56 1.76 -2.40
C PRO A 18 1.90 1.31 -2.98
N GLU A 19 2.09 1.48 -4.29
CA GLU A 19 3.32 1.06 -4.98
C GLU A 19 4.48 2.02 -4.68
N ALA A 20 4.22 3.34 -4.67
CA ALA A 20 5.20 4.33 -4.26
C ALA A 20 5.64 4.14 -2.79
N LEU A 21 4.68 3.87 -1.89
CA LEU A 21 4.97 3.53 -0.49
C LEU A 21 5.83 2.27 -0.38
N TYR A 22 5.56 1.24 -1.20
CA TYR A 22 6.39 0.02 -1.22
C TYR A 22 7.83 0.32 -1.66
N ILE A 23 8.00 1.03 -2.78
CA ILE A 23 9.32 1.39 -3.32
C ILE A 23 10.12 2.21 -2.30
N GLU A 24 9.49 3.21 -1.67
CA GLU A 24 10.16 4.03 -0.66
C GLU A 24 10.53 3.21 0.59
N GLY A 25 9.70 2.24 0.99
CA GLY A 25 10.02 1.29 2.04
C GLY A 25 11.28 0.47 1.75
N ILE A 26 11.40 -0.05 0.53
CA ILE A 26 12.61 -0.77 0.07
C ILE A 26 13.83 0.18 0.07
N ASN A 27 13.66 1.42 -0.38
CA ASN A 27 14.73 2.41 -0.39
C ASN A 27 15.26 2.71 1.01
N GLN A 28 14.35 2.93 1.97
CA GLN A 28 14.70 3.18 3.36
C GLN A 28 15.46 2.00 3.98
N TYR A 29 15.09 0.77 3.65
CA TYR A 29 15.73 -0.42 4.21
C TYR A 29 17.14 -0.64 3.65
N PHE A 30 17.29 -0.69 2.32
CA PHE A 30 18.54 -1.12 1.69
C PHE A 30 19.55 0.01 1.45
N PHE A 31 19.10 1.24 1.21
CA PHE A 31 19.98 2.34 0.82
C PHE A 31 20.17 3.37 1.93
N HIS A 32 19.15 3.59 2.77
CA HIS A 32 19.23 4.50 3.91
C HIS A 32 19.49 3.80 5.25
N ASN A 33 19.51 2.47 5.29
CA ASN A 33 19.70 1.65 6.50
C ASN A 33 18.78 2.06 7.66
N ASN A 34 17.52 2.41 7.34
CA ASN A 34 16.49 2.85 8.28
C ASN A 34 15.32 1.85 8.32
N PRO A 35 15.46 0.74 9.04
CA PRO A 35 14.45 -0.32 9.06
C PRO A 35 13.13 0.11 9.72
N SER A 36 13.17 1.03 10.70
CA SER A 36 11.95 1.52 11.34
C SER A 36 11.06 2.26 10.34
N LYS A 37 11.64 3.23 9.62
CA LYS A 37 10.91 4.01 8.62
C LYS A 37 10.47 3.15 7.44
N ALA A 38 11.31 2.18 7.04
CA ALA A 38 10.95 1.19 6.02
C ALA A 38 9.68 0.41 6.40
N LEU A 39 9.60 -0.11 7.63
CA LEU A 39 8.44 -0.86 8.11
C LEU A 39 7.16 -0.01 8.14
N ASP A 40 7.26 1.27 8.47
CA ASP A 40 6.11 2.17 8.48
C ASP A 40 5.55 2.39 7.06
N TYR A 41 6.42 2.56 6.06
CA TYR A 41 6.00 2.64 4.65
C TYR A 41 5.39 1.33 4.15
N LEU A 42 6.02 0.18 4.45
CA LEU A 42 5.52 -1.13 4.02
C LEU A 42 4.15 -1.47 4.62
N ARG A 43 3.91 -1.09 5.89
CA ARG A 43 2.60 -1.25 6.53
C ARG A 43 1.52 -0.38 5.88
N GLN A 44 1.86 0.85 5.50
CA GLN A 44 0.93 1.76 4.83
C GLN A 44 0.59 1.24 3.43
N SER A 45 1.58 0.77 2.68
CA SER A 45 1.38 0.12 1.38
C SER A 45 0.40 -1.07 1.46
N ALA A 46 0.52 -1.90 2.51
CA ALA A 46 -0.36 -3.06 2.70
C ALA A 46 -1.78 -2.70 3.18
N LYS A 47 -1.99 -1.53 3.80
CA LYS A 47 -3.27 -1.16 4.43
C LYS A 47 -4.40 -0.98 3.42
N GLU A 48 -4.14 -0.40 2.24
CA GLU A 48 -5.19 -0.22 1.23
C GLU A 48 -5.74 -1.56 0.71
N ASN A 49 -4.87 -2.57 0.60
CA ASN A 49 -5.28 -3.92 0.22
C ASN A 49 -6.12 -4.60 1.31
N MET A 50 -5.85 -4.35 2.60
CA MET A 50 -6.66 -4.91 3.69
C MET A 50 -8.10 -4.36 3.70
N ILE A 51 -8.30 -3.09 3.34
CA ILE A 51 -9.65 -2.50 3.25
C ILE A 51 -10.41 -3.17 2.09
N ARG A 52 -9.79 -3.28 0.90
CA ARG A 52 -10.41 -3.97 -0.25
C ARG A 52 -10.75 -5.43 0.02
N VAL A 53 -9.87 -6.17 0.70
CA VAL A 53 -10.14 -7.56 1.06
C VAL A 53 -11.31 -7.65 2.05
N LYS A 54 -11.38 -6.79 3.07
CA LYS A 54 -12.52 -6.77 4.00
C LYS A 54 -13.85 -6.49 3.31
N TYR A 55 -13.92 -5.52 2.40
CA TYR A 55 -15.14 -5.25 1.64
C TYR A 55 -15.53 -6.42 0.74
N ARG A 56 -14.56 -7.09 0.09
CA ARG A 56 -14.83 -8.27 -0.73
C ARG A 56 -15.35 -9.45 0.10
N SER A 57 -14.88 -9.63 1.33
CA SER A 57 -15.38 -10.65 2.25
C SER A 57 -16.80 -10.37 2.74
N SER A 58 -17.15 -9.10 2.99
CA SER A 58 -18.48 -8.70 3.46
C SER A 58 -19.55 -8.75 2.37
N SER A 59 -19.20 -8.66 1.09
CA SER A 59 -20.16 -8.70 -0.02
C SER A 59 -20.51 -10.12 -0.51
N THR A 60 -19.88 -11.16 0.02
CA THR A 60 -20.14 -12.58 -0.34
C THR A 60 -21.04 -13.32 0.65
N SER A 61 -21.62 -12.64 1.64
CA SER A 61 -22.44 -13.26 2.71
C SER A 61 -23.95 -13.01 2.59
N GLU A 62 -24.51 -12.86 1.38
CA GLU A 62 -25.97 -12.62 1.21
C GLU A 62 -26.69 -13.55 0.22
N TYR A 63 -26.11 -14.67 -0.21
CA TYR A 63 -26.83 -15.63 -1.06
C TYR A 63 -26.63 -17.10 -0.68
N GLU A 64 -26.76 -17.46 0.60
CA GLU A 64 -26.88 -18.88 0.99
C GLU A 64 -27.86 -19.09 2.15
N THR A 65 -29.13 -18.71 1.98
CA THR A 65 -30.26 -19.28 2.76
C THR A 65 -31.58 -19.10 2.01
N SER A 66 -31.82 -19.93 1.01
CA SER A 66 -33.16 -20.25 0.51
C SER A 66 -33.08 -21.57 -0.25
N ASN A 67 -33.10 -22.67 0.50
CA ASN A 67 -33.50 -23.99 0.03
C ASN A 67 -33.72 -24.87 1.25
N GLU A 68 -34.96 -24.85 1.77
CA GLU A 68 -35.68 -26.00 2.33
C GLU A 68 -37.17 -25.66 2.42
#